data_AF-A0A6A5U1X9-F1
#
_entry.id   AF-A0A6A5U1X9-F1
#
_cell.length_a   1.000
_cell.length_b   1.000
_cell.length_c   1.000
_cell.angle_alpha   90.00
_cell.angle_beta   90.00
_cell.angle_gamma   90.00
#
_symmetry.space_group_name_H-M   'P 1'
#
loop_
_entity.id
_entity.type
_entity.pdbx_description
1 polymer ?
#
loop_
_entity_poly.entity_id
_entity_poly.type
_entity_poly.pdbx_seq_one_letter_code
_entity_poly.pdbx_strand_id
1 'polypeptide(L)'
;MMFSTRLIVIATMAVAQAAVLPRQANSQSFDGALGGLAATPVLDSGNADRPFSVKGDTFVNLAAALQRSCDQQANACMNLVNGGDADFEGADCQAQKQECDAAA
;
A
#
# COMPACT_ATOMS: atom_id res chain seq x y z
N MET A 1 -46.68 -48.89 -26.10
CA MET A 1 -45.23 -48.94 -26.33
C MET A 1 -44.79 -47.50 -26.63
N MET A 2 -44.64 -46.64 -25.62
CA MET A 2 -43.49 -46.48 -24.72
C MET A 2 -42.26 -45.90 -25.45
N PHE A 3 -42.15 -44.56 -25.47
CA PHE A 3 -40.90 -43.87 -25.76
C PHE A 3 -40.63 -42.87 -24.64
N SER A 4 -39.54 -43.17 -23.92
CA SER A 4 -39.12 -42.56 -22.67
C SER A 4 -38.72 -41.10 -22.79
N THR A 5 -39.33 -40.26 -21.96
CA THR A 5 -38.92 -38.89 -21.67
C THR A 5 -37.53 -38.90 -21.01
N ARG A 6 -36.52 -38.34 -21.68
CA ARG A 6 -35.20 -38.10 -21.07
C ARG A 6 -35.21 -36.72 -20.41
N LEU A 7 -35.18 -36.68 -19.08
CA LEU A 7 -34.87 -35.46 -18.33
C LEU A 7 -33.40 -35.09 -18.59
N ILE A 8 -33.16 -33.92 -19.18
CA ILE A 8 -31.84 -33.31 -19.27
C ILE A 8 -31.71 -32.37 -18.05
N VAL A 9 -30.89 -32.78 -17.08
CA VAL A 9 -30.54 -31.94 -15.93
C VAL A 9 -29.40 -31.02 -16.36
N ILE A 10 -29.70 -29.75 -16.63
CA ILE A 10 -28.70 -28.72 -16.90
C ILE A 10 -28.18 -28.21 -15.56
N ALA A 11 -27.01 -28.69 -15.14
CA ALA A 11 -26.31 -28.16 -13.98
C ALA A 11 -25.78 -26.75 -14.31
N THR A 12 -26.39 -25.72 -13.72
CA THR A 12 -25.93 -24.34 -13.83
C THR A 12 -24.64 -24.19 -13.02
N MET A 13 -23.50 -24.04 -13.70
CA MET A 13 -22.26 -23.65 -13.04
C MET A 13 -22.33 -22.17 -12.70
N ALA A 14 -22.43 -21.84 -11.41
CA ALA A 14 -22.31 -20.48 -10.92
C ALA A 14 -20.83 -20.05 -11.06
N VAL A 15 -20.54 -19.24 -12.07
CA VAL A 15 -19.21 -18.63 -12.25
C VAL A 15 -19.07 -17.53 -11.20
N ALA A 16 -18.32 -17.79 -10.13
CA ALA A 16 -17.95 -16.77 -9.17
C ALA A 16 -16.96 -15.79 -9.84
N GLN A 17 -17.44 -14.61 -10.21
CA GLN A 17 -16.60 -13.53 -10.70
C GLN A 17 -15.85 -12.93 -9.51
N ALA A 18 -14.61 -13.37 -9.29
CA ALA A 18 -13.71 -12.65 -8.40
C ALA A 18 -13.46 -11.27 -9.02
N ALA A 19 -13.94 -10.21 -8.36
CA ALA A 19 -13.67 -8.85 -8.80
C ALA A 19 -12.16 -8.62 -8.76
N VAL A 20 -11.54 -8.46 -9.92
CA VAL A 20 -10.15 -8.03 -10.04
C VAL A 20 -10.15 -6.53 -9.74
N LEU A 21 -9.79 -6.14 -8.52
CA LEU A 21 -9.58 -4.74 -8.19
C LEU A 21 -8.39 -4.21 -9.01
N PRO A 22 -8.49 -3.03 -9.64
CA PRO A 22 -7.35 -2.44 -10.33
C PRO A 22 -6.21 -2.22 -9.32
N ARG A 23 -4.98 -2.60 -9.69
CA ARG A 23 -3.81 -2.20 -8.90
C ARG A 23 -3.73 -0.68 -8.89
N GLN A 24 -3.80 -0.07 -7.71
CA GLN A 24 -3.54 1.36 -7.57
C GLN A 24 -2.05 1.65 -7.78
N ALA A 25 -1.77 2.76 -8.44
CA ALA A 25 -0.42 3.28 -8.57
C ALA A 25 0.02 3.89 -7.23
N ASN A 26 1.24 3.58 -6.81
CA ASN A 26 1.91 4.25 -5.70
C ASN A 26 2.50 5.57 -6.20
N SER A 27 2.17 6.68 -5.53
CA SER A 27 2.73 8.00 -5.86
C SER A 27 4.04 8.30 -5.13
N GLN A 28 4.43 7.51 -4.13
CA GLN A 28 5.75 7.60 -3.49
C GLN A 28 6.81 6.94 -4.37
N SER A 29 7.76 7.74 -4.85
CA SER A 29 8.85 7.31 -5.74
C SER A 29 10.18 7.09 -5.01
N PHE A 30 10.28 7.44 -3.73
CA PHE A 30 11.47 7.16 -2.94
C PHE A 30 11.62 5.66 -2.66
N ASP A 31 12.68 5.06 -3.19
CA ASP A 31 12.95 3.61 -3.10
C ASP A 31 13.97 3.24 -2.00
N GLY A 32 14.56 4.23 -1.31
CA GLY A 32 15.45 3.96 -0.17
C GLY A 32 14.70 3.20 0.93
N ALA A 33 15.31 2.15 1.49
CA ALA A 33 14.68 1.28 2.46
C ALA A 33 15.69 0.73 3.49
N LEU A 34 16.16 1.59 4.39
CA LEU A 34 17.14 1.21 5.41
C LEU A 34 16.51 0.19 6.35
N GLY A 35 17.22 -0.88 6.67
CA GLY A 35 16.66 -2.02 7.42
C GLY A 35 15.49 -2.72 6.72
N GLY A 36 15.36 -2.58 5.39
CA GLY A 36 14.26 -3.15 4.62
C GLY A 36 12.92 -2.41 4.78
N LEU A 37 12.93 -1.20 5.35
CA LEU A 37 11.73 -0.43 5.65
C LEU A 37 11.52 0.64 4.56
N ALA A 38 10.72 0.29 3.55
CA ALA A 38 10.36 1.22 2.49
C ALA A 38 9.37 2.30 2.96
N ALA A 39 9.32 3.43 2.24
CA ALA A 39 8.34 4.47 2.47
C ALA A 39 6.91 3.94 2.25
N THR A 40 5.97 4.38 3.09
CA THR A 40 4.60 3.87 3.04
C THR A 40 3.94 4.31 1.73
N PRO A 41 3.26 3.42 0.98
CA PRO A 41 2.64 3.81 -0.28
C PRO A 41 1.66 4.97 -0.14
N VAL A 42 1.68 5.89 -1.10
CA VAL A 42 0.66 6.92 -1.28
C VAL A 42 -0.29 6.43 -2.38
N LEU A 43 -1.52 6.11 -2.00
CA LEU A 43 -2.53 5.52 -2.88
C LEU A 43 -3.72 6.48 -3.05
N ASP A 44 -4.51 6.30 -4.10
CA ASP A 44 -5.84 6.93 -4.23
C ASP A 44 -6.77 6.49 -3.06
N SER A 45 -7.45 7.44 -2.43
CA SER A 45 -8.31 7.15 -1.27
C SER A 45 -9.73 6.73 -1.65
N GLY A 46 -10.13 6.90 -2.90
CA GLY A 46 -11.50 6.84 -3.38
C GLY A 46 -12.36 8.06 -3.02
N ASN A 47 -11.80 9.04 -2.31
CA ASN A 47 -12.50 10.27 -1.89
C ASN A 47 -11.96 11.48 -2.63
N ALA A 48 -12.78 12.09 -3.48
CA ALA A 48 -12.40 13.27 -4.27
C ALA A 48 -11.98 14.49 -3.44
N ASP A 49 -12.50 14.66 -2.22
CA ASP A 49 -12.15 15.79 -1.34
C ASP A 49 -10.78 15.60 -0.67
N ARG A 50 -10.33 14.35 -0.53
CA ARG A 50 -9.03 13.99 0.07
C ARG A 50 -8.42 12.79 -0.66
N PRO A 51 -7.96 12.97 -1.90
CA PRO A 51 -7.71 11.88 -2.84
C PRO A 51 -6.48 11.03 -2.51
N PHE A 52 -5.61 11.46 -1.60
CA PHE A 52 -4.40 10.71 -1.26
C PHE A 52 -4.56 9.98 0.07
N SER A 53 -4.10 8.73 0.16
CA SER A 53 -4.16 7.88 1.34
C SER A 53 -2.79 7.29 1.67
N VAL A 54 -2.43 7.30 2.95
CA VAL A 54 -1.16 6.76 3.49
C VAL A 54 -1.48 5.99 4.76
N LYS A 55 -1.57 4.66 4.68
CA LYS A 55 -1.91 3.78 5.82
C LYS A 55 -3.19 4.21 6.57
N GLY A 56 -4.22 4.63 5.83
CA GLY A 56 -5.50 5.05 6.39
C GLY A 56 -5.60 6.54 6.73
N ASP A 57 -4.48 7.26 6.85
CA ASP A 57 -4.48 8.72 6.85
C ASP A 57 -4.79 9.23 5.44
N THR A 58 -5.49 10.36 5.33
CA THR A 58 -5.99 10.86 4.06
C THR A 58 -5.62 12.34 3.88
N PHE A 59 -5.35 12.80 2.66
CA PHE A 59 -4.78 14.12 2.42
C PHE A 59 -5.42 14.78 1.22
N VAL A 60 -5.57 16.10 1.30
CA VAL A 60 -6.02 16.94 0.17
C VAL A 60 -4.87 17.11 -0.83
N ASN A 61 -3.64 17.24 -0.33
CA ASN A 61 -2.46 17.58 -1.10
C ASN A 61 -1.42 16.44 -1.12
N LEU A 62 -0.91 16.13 -2.32
CA LEU A 62 0.06 15.05 -2.54
C LEU A 62 1.33 15.23 -1.71
N ALA A 63 1.87 16.46 -1.66
CA ALA A 63 3.09 16.75 -0.90
C ALA A 63 2.96 16.40 0.61
N ALA A 64 1.80 16.63 1.24
CA ALA A 64 1.61 16.22 2.64
C ALA A 64 1.49 14.70 2.78
N ALA A 65 0.90 14.01 1.80
CA ALA A 65 0.87 12.56 1.78
C ALA A 65 2.29 11.97 1.66
N LEU A 66 3.13 12.55 0.80
CA LEU A 66 4.53 12.13 0.62
C LEU A 66 5.35 12.39 1.89
N GLN A 67 5.23 13.57 2.51
CA GLN A 67 5.84 13.85 3.82
C GLN A 67 5.39 12.84 4.89
N ARG A 68 4.09 12.55 4.97
CA ARG A 68 3.57 11.54 5.91
C ARG A 68 4.16 10.14 5.62
N SER A 69 4.31 9.78 4.35
CA SER A 69 4.92 8.52 3.92
C SER A 69 6.37 8.41 4.42
N CYS A 70 7.16 9.47 4.29
CA CYS A 70 8.53 9.56 4.81
C CYS A 70 8.57 9.54 6.34
N ASP A 71 7.65 10.23 7.03
CA ASP A 71 7.56 10.19 8.49
C ASP A 71 7.25 8.77 9.00
N GLN A 72 6.35 8.04 8.31
CA GLN A 72 6.03 6.66 8.68
C GLN A 72 7.22 5.72 8.46
N GLN A 73 8.03 5.94 7.41
CA GLN A 73 9.29 5.23 7.20
C GLN A 73 10.27 5.48 8.34
N ALA A 74 10.53 6.75 8.66
CA ALA A 74 11.47 7.14 9.69
C ALA A 74 11.07 6.57 11.06
N ASN A 75 9.77 6.61 11.39
CA ASN A 75 9.27 6.00 12.62
C ASN A 75 9.47 4.49 12.66
N ALA A 76 9.22 3.78 11.55
CA ALA A 76 9.49 2.35 11.47
C ALA A 76 10.98 2.05 11.64
N CYS A 77 11.85 2.84 11.01
CA CYS A 77 13.30 2.73 11.13
C CYS A 77 13.78 2.95 12.56
N MET A 78 13.31 4.02 13.21
CA MET A 78 13.62 4.30 14.61
C MET A 78 13.11 3.21 15.55
N ASN A 79 11.96 2.59 15.25
CA ASN A 79 11.47 1.46 16.04
C ASN A 79 12.39 0.23 15.91
N LEU A 80 12.99 -0.02 14.74
CA LEU A 80 13.97 -1.10 14.57
C LEU A 80 15.24 -0.84 15.39
N VAL A 81 15.77 0.39 15.34
CA VAL A 81 16.92 0.83 16.15
C VAL A 81 16.62 0.69 17.64
N ASN A 82 15.48 1.22 18.10
CA ASN A 82 15.08 1.17 19.50
C ASN A 82 14.75 -0.26 19.97
N GLY A 83 14.41 -1.16 19.05
CA GLY A 83 14.19 -2.58 19.32
C GLY A 83 15.48 -3.36 19.55
N GLY A 84 16.63 -2.82 19.16
CA GLY A 84 17.93 -3.51 19.26
C GLY A 84 18.20 -4.51 18.12
N ASP A 85 17.37 -4.52 17.08
CA ASP A 85 17.47 -5.42 15.93
C ASP A 85 18.16 -4.77 14.71
N ALA A 86 18.60 -3.52 14.83
CA ALA A 86 19.30 -2.79 13.78
C ALA A 86 20.83 -2.93 13.91
N ASP A 87 21.51 -3.01 12.77
CA ASP A 87 22.97 -2.90 12.63
C ASP A 87 23.42 -1.48 12.25
N PHE A 88 22.52 -0.49 12.38
CA PHE A 88 22.71 0.93 12.09
C PHE A 88 22.12 1.80 13.20
N GLU A 89 22.39 3.12 13.16
CA GLU A 89 22.00 4.06 14.21
C GLU A 89 20.77 4.88 13.83
N GLY A 90 20.15 5.52 14.83
CA GLY A 90 19.02 6.43 14.59
C GLY A 90 19.36 7.62 13.69
N ALA A 91 20.64 8.03 13.64
CA ALA A 91 21.10 9.06 12.72
C ALA A 91 20.95 8.64 11.25
N ASP A 92 21.12 7.35 10.93
CA ASP A 92 20.93 6.82 9.58
C ASP A 92 19.45 6.85 9.17
N CYS A 93 18.54 6.57 10.11
CA CYS A 93 17.10 6.75 9.89
C CYS A 93 16.74 8.21 9.56
N GLN A 94 17.36 9.15 10.26
CA GLN A 94 17.12 10.58 10.04
C GLN A 94 17.72 11.05 8.71
N ALA A 95 18.87 10.51 8.30
CA ALA A 95 19.47 10.78 6.99
C ALA A 95 18.55 10.27 5.87
N GLN A 96 18.07 9.02 5.95
CA GLN A 96 17.11 8.48 5.00
C GLN A 96 15.82 9.31 4.93
N LYS A 97 15.31 9.79 6.09
CA LYS A 97 14.15 10.67 6.10
C LYS A 97 14.40 11.95 5.29
N GLN A 98 15.57 12.56 5.42
CA GLN A 98 15.91 13.77 4.66
C GLN A 98 15.97 13.51 3.16
N GLU A 99 16.51 12.36 2.73
CA GLU A 99 16.51 11.94 1.34
C GLU A 99 15.08 11.71 0.82
N CYS A 100 14.24 11.05 1.62
CA CYS A 100 12.82 10.84 1.30
C CYS A 100 12.07 12.16 1.18
N ASP A 101 12.23 13.07 2.16
CA ASP A 101 11.60 14.38 2.16
C ASP A 101 12.06 15.24 0.96
N ALA A 102 13.31 15.09 0.51
CA ALA A 102 13.83 15.78 -0.66
C ALA A 102 13.25 15.24 -1.99
N ALA A 103 12.73 14.02 -1.99
CA ALA A 103 12.04 13.41 -3.13
C ALA A 103 10.51 13.62 -3.13
N ALA A 104 9.97 14.19 -2.04
CA ALA A 104 8.54 14.38 -1.78
C ALA A 104 7.92 15.64 -2.45
#